data_AF-A0A1Y2GL70-F1
#
_entry.id   AF-A0A1Y2GL70-F1
#
_cell.length_a   1.000
_cell.length_b   1.000
_cell.length_c   1.000
_cell.angle_alpha   90.00
_cell.angle_beta   90.00
_cell.angle_gamma   90.00
#
_symmetry.space_group_name_H-M   'P 1'
#
loop_
_entity.id
_entity.type
_entity.pdbx_description
1 polymer ?
#
loop_
_entity_poly.entity_id
_entity_poly.type
_entity_poly.pdbx_seq_one_letter_code
_entity_poly.pdbx_strand_id
1 'polypeptide(L)'
;MLREADLALESTAVYSVTNKNQTAPSNDIHDYLSLSKYFWPNKDKPDGLPYRGIDGHINPEIETVRDYRLLRTMIREVHIMGMAYHFTGRNEYLKKCAMRLKEWFLDEATYMNPNINYGSLRKGERFGARTGILDMFTIFRVFDALHYLKQDPSWPQDLIPDLQEWFTRYVKWLETSPLAQIERDSSNNHGTYFDVQIIAIYLFLGRVEDARQVAQTAVHKRIEPQITANGEQPGEMARKTSWYYSVFNLQALMTLARWGDDLGVDMWFYEGPQGQSIKKAIDFLLPFALSSGKGWPVENWKGFGMSDYLKCLQIAWHIYGDEKYIDAIETLGPKVQKDMDEGKIKTASMFFCDISTLLEATTRGGQGFIWHWCLT
;
A
#
# COMPACT_ATOMS: atom_id res chain seq x y z
N MET A 1 -13.83 -11.08 7.42
CA MET A 1 -14.00 -9.62 7.20
C MET A 1 -15.04 -8.97 8.12
N LEU A 2 -16.34 -9.35 8.11
CA LEU A 2 -17.40 -8.64 8.86
C LEU A 2 -17.10 -8.45 10.36
N ARG A 3 -16.57 -9.48 11.03
CA ARG A 3 -16.14 -9.38 12.44
C ARG A 3 -15.13 -8.25 12.69
N GLU A 4 -14.20 -8.01 11.77
CA GLU A 4 -13.24 -6.91 11.90
C GLU A 4 -13.91 -5.55 11.66
N ALA A 5 -14.90 -5.48 10.77
CA ALA A 5 -15.70 -4.27 10.57
C ALA A 5 -16.56 -3.93 11.81
N ASP A 6 -17.15 -4.93 12.47
CA ASP A 6 -17.86 -4.73 13.74
C ASP A 6 -16.92 -4.23 14.85
N LEU A 7 -15.71 -4.79 14.97
CA LEU A 7 -14.70 -4.30 15.91
C LEU A 7 -14.26 -2.85 15.60
N ALA A 8 -14.11 -2.50 14.32
CA ALA A 8 -13.81 -1.13 13.89
C ALA A 8 -14.96 -0.15 14.19
N LEU A 9 -16.21 -0.60 14.02
CA LEU A 9 -17.41 0.16 14.32
C LEU A 9 -17.50 0.51 15.81
N GLU A 10 -17.23 -0.47 16.68
CA GLU A 10 -17.23 -0.36 18.14
C GLU A 10 -16.06 0.47 18.69
N SER A 11 -14.95 0.59 17.95
CA SER A 11 -13.76 1.32 18.38
C SER A 11 -14.08 2.78 18.72
N THR A 12 -13.79 3.21 19.95
CA THR A 12 -13.93 4.60 20.43
C THR A 12 -12.65 5.42 20.29
N ALA A 13 -11.56 4.83 19.78
CA ALA A 13 -10.31 5.54 19.56
C ALA A 13 -10.54 6.70 18.57
N VAL A 14 -9.90 7.86 18.77
CA VAL A 14 -9.86 8.94 17.76
C VAL A 14 -8.59 8.77 16.95
N TYR A 15 -8.66 8.86 15.62
CA TYR A 15 -7.49 8.78 14.76
C TYR A 15 -7.11 10.17 14.28
N SER A 16 -6.00 10.68 14.79
CA SER A 16 -5.49 12.00 14.45
C SER A 16 -3.99 12.07 14.63
N VAL A 17 -3.35 12.93 13.82
CA VAL A 17 -1.98 13.34 14.01
C VAL A 17 -1.80 14.18 15.29
N THR A 18 -2.85 14.77 15.86
CA THR A 18 -2.73 15.60 17.07
C THR A 18 -2.64 14.78 18.36
N ASN A 19 -2.79 13.46 18.27
CA ASN A 19 -2.67 12.52 19.40
C ASN A 19 -1.22 12.25 19.85
N LYS A 20 -0.22 12.74 19.11
CA LYS A 20 1.18 12.53 19.45
C LYS A 20 1.62 13.46 20.58
N ASN A 21 2.49 12.95 21.45
CA ASN A 21 3.02 13.72 22.58
C ASN A 21 4.23 14.60 22.21
N GLN A 22 4.63 14.61 20.93
CA GLN A 22 5.75 15.41 20.43
C GLN A 22 5.43 15.97 19.05
N THR A 23 5.75 17.24 18.82
CA THR A 23 5.57 17.88 17.51
C THR A 23 6.71 17.55 16.56
N ALA A 24 6.46 17.73 15.27
CA ALA A 24 7.53 17.80 14.29
C ALA A 24 8.43 19.05 14.54
N PRO A 25 9.62 19.15 13.92
CA PRO A 25 10.48 20.34 14.00
C PRO A 25 9.81 21.68 13.61
N SER A 26 8.67 21.67 12.90
CA SER A 26 7.85 22.86 12.64
C SER A 26 7.18 23.45 13.89
N ASN A 27 7.05 22.66 14.96
CA ASN A 27 6.19 22.92 16.12
C ASN A 27 4.69 23.02 15.79
N ASP A 28 4.25 22.55 14.62
CA ASP A 28 2.84 22.37 14.30
C ASP A 28 2.39 20.95 14.69
N ILE A 29 1.30 20.86 15.45
CA ILE A 29 0.74 19.58 15.89
C ILE A 29 -0.03 18.85 14.77
N HIS A 30 -0.49 19.59 13.75
CA HIS A 30 -1.18 19.06 12.57
C HIS A 30 -0.22 18.49 11.52
N ASP A 31 1.09 18.69 11.66
CA ASP A 31 2.07 18.06 10.78
C ASP A 31 2.21 16.57 11.10
N TYR A 32 2.02 15.72 10.10
CA TYR A 32 2.26 14.29 10.22
C TYR A 32 3.72 14.00 10.56
N LEU A 33 3.95 13.19 11.59
CA LEU A 33 5.26 12.77 12.03
C LEU A 33 5.35 11.24 12.06
N SER A 34 6.40 10.67 11.50
CA SER A 34 6.77 9.28 11.76
C SER A 34 8.29 9.18 11.86
N LEU A 35 8.81 8.15 12.53
CA LEU A 35 10.27 7.98 12.69
C LEU A 35 10.80 6.93 11.73
N SER A 36 12.03 7.12 11.25
CA SER A 36 12.68 6.13 10.40
C SER A 36 12.98 4.85 11.17
N LYS A 37 12.41 3.74 10.70
CA LYS A 37 12.40 2.43 11.35
C LYS A 37 13.77 1.89 11.77
N TYR A 38 14.83 2.19 11.02
CA TYR A 38 16.16 1.60 11.21
C TYR A 38 17.20 2.59 11.75
N PHE A 39 16.78 3.76 12.23
CA PHE A 39 17.70 4.80 12.70
C PHE A 39 17.77 4.81 14.23
N TRP A 40 18.99 4.75 14.77
CA TRP A 40 19.28 4.64 16.20
C TRP A 40 20.15 5.80 16.69
N PRO A 41 20.12 6.13 18.01
CA PRO A 41 21.05 7.08 18.60
C PRO A 41 22.50 6.78 18.22
N ASN A 42 23.22 7.81 17.79
CA ASN A 42 24.62 7.72 17.43
C ASN A 42 25.49 7.63 18.69
N LYS A 43 25.99 6.43 18.99
CA LYS A 43 26.82 6.16 20.17
C LYS A 43 28.14 6.94 20.21
N ASP A 44 28.57 7.51 19.08
CA ASP A 44 29.79 8.32 18.99
C ASP A 44 29.56 9.81 19.36
N LYS A 45 28.33 10.19 19.75
CA LYS A 45 27.94 11.58 20.03
C LYS A 45 27.31 11.68 21.43
N PRO A 46 27.66 12.70 22.24
CA PRO A 46 27.16 12.83 23.62
C PRO A 46 25.62 12.92 23.72
N ASP A 47 24.98 13.51 22.72
CA ASP A 47 23.52 13.68 22.63
C ASP A 47 22.84 12.59 21.78
N GLY A 48 23.62 11.66 21.21
CA GLY A 48 23.10 10.62 20.33
C GLY A 48 22.64 11.10 18.95
N LEU A 49 22.91 12.36 18.56
CA LEU A 49 22.42 12.95 17.30
C LEU A 49 23.54 13.25 16.29
N PRO A 50 23.22 13.31 14.98
CA PRO A 50 22.00 12.78 14.36
C PRO A 50 21.99 11.25 14.41
N TYR A 51 20.80 10.65 14.36
CA TYR A 51 20.66 9.19 14.38
C TYR A 51 21.37 8.55 13.18
N ARG A 52 21.84 7.30 13.34
CA ARG A 52 22.49 6.51 12.30
C ARG A 52 21.71 5.26 11.94
N GLY A 53 21.71 4.91 10.66
CA GLY A 53 21.00 3.75 10.12
C GLY A 53 21.69 2.43 10.45
N ILE A 54 20.90 1.46 10.91
CA ILE A 54 21.31 0.06 11.14
C ILE A 54 20.29 -0.84 10.43
N ASP A 55 20.54 -1.16 9.15
CA ASP A 55 19.53 -1.82 8.31
C ASP A 55 19.05 -3.16 8.91
N GLY A 56 17.73 -3.33 8.82
CA GLY A 56 16.97 -4.44 9.38
C GLY A 56 16.65 -4.32 10.88
N HIS A 57 17.38 -3.51 11.66
CA HIS A 57 17.21 -3.45 13.11
C HIS A 57 16.23 -2.35 13.50
N ILE A 58 15.01 -2.75 13.88
CA ILE A 58 13.92 -1.82 14.21
C ILE A 58 14.22 -1.10 15.52
N ASN A 59 14.31 0.23 15.47
CA ASN A 59 14.33 1.06 16.67
C ASN A 59 12.92 1.12 17.28
N PRO A 60 12.69 0.62 18.53
CA PRO A 60 11.38 0.65 19.16
C PRO A 60 10.84 2.07 19.39
N GLU A 61 11.69 3.10 19.34
CA GLU A 61 11.23 4.48 19.41
C GLU A 61 10.24 4.86 18.30
N ILE A 62 10.17 4.11 17.19
CA ILE A 62 9.14 4.32 16.17
C ILE A 62 7.72 4.34 16.76
N GLU A 63 7.47 3.61 17.85
CA GLU A 63 6.16 3.56 18.52
C GLU A 63 5.88 4.80 19.39
N THR A 64 6.87 5.65 19.63
CA THR A 64 6.68 6.92 20.37
C THR A 64 5.93 7.97 19.56
N VAL A 65 5.93 7.84 18.23
CA VAL A 65 5.08 8.63 17.34
C VAL A 65 4.08 7.72 16.68
N ARG A 66 2.80 7.97 16.95
CA ARG A 66 1.74 7.04 16.58
C ARG A 66 1.10 7.35 15.24
N ASP A 67 1.38 8.49 14.61
CA ASP A 67 0.68 8.93 13.38
C ASP A 67 0.73 7.87 12.29
N TYR A 68 1.88 7.21 12.07
CA TYR A 68 1.98 6.07 11.13
C TYR A 68 0.97 4.96 11.44
N ARG A 69 0.94 4.51 12.69
CA ARG A 69 0.03 3.44 13.11
C ARG A 69 -1.43 3.89 13.04
N LEU A 70 -1.73 5.12 13.44
CA LEU A 70 -3.09 5.67 13.42
C LEU A 70 -3.59 5.87 11.98
N LEU A 71 -2.77 6.41 11.08
CA LEU A 71 -3.06 6.53 9.65
C LEU A 71 -3.41 5.18 9.04
N ARG A 72 -2.54 4.18 9.25
CA ARG A 72 -2.73 2.82 8.70
C ARG A 72 -3.95 2.12 9.27
N THR A 73 -4.26 2.37 10.55
CA THR A 73 -5.47 1.84 11.20
C THR A 73 -6.71 2.50 10.63
N MET A 74 -6.74 3.83 10.54
CA MET A 74 -7.83 4.60 9.94
C MET A 74 -8.14 4.12 8.51
N ILE A 75 -7.13 4.06 7.64
CA ILE A 75 -7.28 3.59 6.24
C ILE A 75 -7.86 2.17 6.21
N ARG A 76 -7.34 1.26 7.03
CA ARG A 76 -7.83 -0.13 7.09
C ARG A 76 -9.27 -0.19 7.57
N GLU A 77 -9.62 0.55 8.62
CA GLU A 77 -10.96 0.55 9.20
C GLU A 77 -11.99 1.15 8.25
N VAL A 78 -11.67 2.28 7.60
CA VAL A 78 -12.53 2.86 6.55
C VAL A 78 -12.73 1.87 5.40
N HIS A 79 -11.66 1.20 4.96
CA HIS A 79 -11.75 0.21 3.90
C HIS A 79 -12.67 -0.96 4.28
N ILE A 80 -12.42 -1.60 5.42
CA ILE A 80 -13.16 -2.81 5.80
C ILE A 80 -14.62 -2.51 6.15
N MET A 81 -14.90 -1.36 6.74
CA MET A 81 -16.27 -0.90 7.00
C MET A 81 -16.98 -0.49 5.70
N GLY A 82 -16.28 0.13 4.74
CA GLY A 82 -16.82 0.41 3.41
C GLY A 82 -17.21 -0.86 2.65
N MET A 83 -16.35 -1.88 2.69
CA MET A 83 -16.66 -3.20 2.12
C MET A 83 -17.81 -3.87 2.87
N ALA A 84 -17.84 -3.83 4.20
CA ALA A 84 -18.94 -4.38 4.99
C ALA A 84 -20.27 -3.66 4.69
N TYR A 85 -20.26 -2.34 4.50
CA TYR A 85 -21.41 -1.57 4.05
C TYR A 85 -21.90 -2.07 2.69
N HIS A 86 -21.01 -2.23 1.70
CA HIS A 86 -21.37 -2.71 0.37
C HIS A 86 -22.15 -4.04 0.40
N PHE A 87 -21.72 -4.99 1.24
CA PHE A 87 -22.39 -6.30 1.33
C PHE A 87 -23.64 -6.34 2.22
N THR A 88 -23.76 -5.42 3.19
CA THR A 88 -24.81 -5.53 4.23
C THR A 88 -25.83 -4.40 4.22
N GLY A 89 -25.51 -3.25 3.61
CA GLY A 89 -26.32 -2.04 3.66
C GLY A 89 -26.43 -1.42 5.07
N ARG A 90 -25.60 -1.82 6.04
CA ARG A 90 -25.67 -1.27 7.42
C ARG A 90 -25.10 0.15 7.48
N ASN A 91 -26.00 1.14 7.59
CA ASN A 91 -25.64 2.57 7.65
C ASN A 91 -24.75 2.96 8.85
N GLU A 92 -24.60 2.12 9.87
CA GLU A 92 -23.69 2.35 11.00
C GLU A 92 -22.23 2.41 10.53
N TYR A 93 -21.83 1.50 9.63
CA TYR A 93 -20.50 1.52 9.03
C TYR A 93 -20.27 2.81 8.24
N LEU A 94 -21.27 3.23 7.45
CA LEU A 94 -21.21 4.45 6.67
C LEU A 94 -20.97 5.68 7.54
N LYS A 95 -21.77 5.85 8.59
CA LYS A 95 -21.63 6.96 9.54
C LYS A 95 -20.26 6.96 10.22
N LYS A 96 -19.76 5.77 10.60
CA LYS A 96 -18.44 5.64 11.22
C LYS A 96 -17.32 6.01 10.24
N CYS A 97 -17.38 5.55 8.98
CA CYS A 97 -16.42 5.94 7.95
C CYS A 97 -16.37 7.46 7.75
N ALA A 98 -17.53 8.11 7.62
CA ALA A 98 -17.60 9.56 7.47
C ALA A 98 -16.95 10.30 8.66
N MET A 99 -17.23 9.84 9.89
CA MET A 99 -16.59 10.37 11.11
C MET A 99 -15.06 10.21 11.08
N ARG A 100 -14.53 9.03 10.73
CA ARG A 100 -13.07 8.79 10.66
C ARG A 100 -12.37 9.67 9.63
N LEU A 101 -13.01 9.91 8.50
CA LEU A 101 -12.45 10.76 7.45
C LEU A 101 -12.45 12.23 7.88
N LYS A 102 -13.50 12.70 8.55
CA LYS A 102 -13.54 14.04 9.14
C LYS A 102 -12.45 14.23 10.19
N GLU A 103 -12.33 13.29 11.14
CA GLU A 103 -11.30 13.33 12.19
C GLU A 103 -9.89 13.48 11.62
N TRP A 104 -9.55 12.68 10.60
CA TRP A 104 -8.18 12.67 10.06
C TRP A 104 -7.89 13.85 9.13
N PHE A 105 -8.85 14.27 8.30
CA PHE A 105 -8.55 15.18 7.18
C PHE A 105 -9.12 16.58 7.33
N LEU A 106 -10.20 16.78 8.10
CA LEU A 106 -11.04 17.98 7.97
C LEU A 106 -11.32 18.70 9.29
N ASP A 107 -11.53 17.97 10.38
CA ASP A 107 -11.90 18.56 11.65
C ASP A 107 -10.76 19.43 12.20
N GLU A 108 -11.06 20.72 12.50
CA GLU A 108 -10.05 21.73 12.87
C GLU A 108 -9.17 21.30 14.05
N ALA A 109 -9.71 20.55 15.00
CA ALA A 109 -8.97 20.08 16.18
C ALA A 109 -8.02 18.89 15.90
N THR A 110 -8.19 18.19 14.77
CA THR A 110 -7.57 16.88 14.55
C THR A 110 -6.98 16.65 13.16
N TYR A 111 -7.22 17.54 12.20
CA TYR A 111 -6.83 17.31 10.81
C TYR A 111 -5.31 17.15 10.65
N MET A 112 -4.90 16.42 9.62
CA MET A 112 -3.53 16.34 9.15
C MET A 112 -3.27 17.42 8.09
N ASN A 113 -2.18 18.17 8.19
CA ASN A 113 -1.75 19.06 7.10
C ASN A 113 -1.50 18.25 5.80
N PRO A 114 -1.83 18.77 4.61
CA PRO A 114 -1.75 18.03 3.34
C PRO A 114 -0.31 17.92 2.80
N ASN A 115 0.59 17.36 3.61
CA ASN A 115 1.98 17.08 3.27
C ASN A 115 2.54 15.97 4.18
N ILE A 116 3.71 15.41 3.82
CA ILE A 116 4.42 14.45 4.69
C ILE A 116 5.88 14.87 4.92
N ASN A 117 6.09 16.19 5.13
CA ASN A 117 7.42 16.78 5.30
C ASN A 117 8.25 16.13 6.41
N TYR A 118 7.61 15.50 7.40
CA TYR A 118 8.24 14.87 8.56
C TYR A 118 7.99 13.36 8.65
N GLY A 119 7.58 12.72 7.55
CA GLY A 119 7.52 11.26 7.46
C GLY A 119 8.92 10.64 7.49
N SER A 120 9.07 9.51 8.18
CA SER A 120 10.35 8.80 8.37
C SER A 120 11.48 9.71 8.88
N LEU A 121 11.17 10.64 9.78
CA LEU A 121 12.14 11.53 10.41
C LEU A 121 13.25 10.73 11.09
N ARG A 122 14.49 11.15 10.83
CA ARG A 122 15.67 10.69 11.55
C ARG A 122 15.98 11.77 12.58
N LYS A 123 15.96 11.43 13.88
CA LYS A 123 16.17 12.44 14.92
C LYS A 123 17.52 13.14 14.72
N GLY A 124 17.53 14.46 14.83
CA GLY A 124 18.66 15.33 14.50
C GLY A 124 18.59 15.96 13.10
N GLU A 125 17.64 15.54 12.25
CA GLU A 125 17.38 16.14 10.95
C GLU A 125 16.27 17.20 11.02
N ARG A 126 16.33 18.19 10.12
CA ARG A 126 15.31 19.25 10.01
C ARG A 126 14.01 18.77 9.37
N PHE A 127 14.11 17.87 8.41
CA PHE A 127 12.98 17.31 7.66
C PHE A 127 12.99 15.79 7.75
N GLY A 128 11.85 15.20 7.40
CA GLY A 128 11.70 13.77 7.18
C GLY A 128 12.61 13.24 6.07
N ALA A 129 12.43 11.96 5.76
CA ALA A 129 13.12 11.31 4.66
C ALA A 129 12.14 11.04 3.51
N ARG A 130 12.67 10.95 2.27
CA ARG A 130 11.88 10.54 1.10
C ARG A 130 11.06 9.26 1.34
N THR A 131 11.61 8.31 2.10
CA THR A 131 10.96 7.04 2.42
C THR A 131 9.66 7.20 3.20
N GLY A 132 9.43 8.35 3.84
CA GLY A 132 8.21 8.65 4.56
C GLY A 132 6.99 8.81 3.65
N ILE A 133 7.18 9.11 2.36
CA ILE A 133 6.08 9.17 1.39
C ILE A 133 5.40 7.80 1.26
N LEU A 134 6.15 6.71 1.45
CA LEU A 134 5.59 5.36 1.46
C LEU A 134 4.54 5.19 2.56
N ASP A 135 4.53 5.94 3.66
CA ASP A 135 3.54 5.77 4.74
C ASP A 135 2.08 5.88 4.25
N MET A 136 1.84 6.66 3.18
CA MET A 136 0.53 6.90 2.58
C MET A 136 0.16 5.90 1.45
N PHE A 137 1.01 4.90 1.14
CA PHE A 137 0.83 4.03 -0.04
C PHE A 137 -0.52 3.29 -0.12
N THR A 138 -1.21 3.05 1.01
CA THR A 138 -2.53 2.38 1.03
C THR A 138 -3.71 3.33 0.92
N ILE A 139 -3.49 4.62 0.70
CA ILE A 139 -4.58 5.60 0.71
C ILE A 139 -5.66 5.29 -0.33
N PHE A 140 -5.31 4.59 -1.41
CA PHE A 140 -6.26 4.12 -2.42
C PHE A 140 -7.44 3.34 -1.84
N ARG A 141 -7.23 2.60 -0.73
CA ARG A 141 -8.28 1.83 -0.05
C ARG A 141 -9.39 2.70 0.54
N VAL A 142 -9.08 3.96 0.86
CA VAL A 142 -10.12 4.93 1.25
C VAL A 142 -11.01 5.23 0.04
N PHE A 143 -10.42 5.44 -1.14
CA PHE A 143 -11.19 5.72 -2.35
C PHE A 143 -12.04 4.53 -2.80
N ASP A 144 -11.54 3.30 -2.62
CA ASP A 144 -12.32 2.08 -2.84
C ASP A 144 -13.56 2.03 -1.94
N ALA A 145 -13.42 2.34 -0.64
CA ALA A 145 -14.58 2.44 0.25
C ALA A 145 -15.55 3.57 -0.18
N LEU A 146 -15.01 4.74 -0.54
CA LEU A 146 -15.82 5.88 -0.97
C LEU A 146 -16.60 5.59 -2.26
N HIS A 147 -16.15 4.68 -3.12
CA HIS A 147 -16.88 4.24 -4.30
C HIS A 147 -18.30 3.75 -3.94
N TYR A 148 -18.43 2.96 -2.87
CA TYR A 148 -19.71 2.42 -2.41
C TYR A 148 -20.46 3.39 -1.48
N LEU A 149 -19.74 4.00 -0.54
CA LEU A 149 -20.34 4.79 0.53
C LEU A 149 -21.04 6.05 0.03
N LYS A 150 -20.44 6.75 -0.95
CA LYS A 150 -20.96 8.05 -1.44
C LYS A 150 -22.25 7.94 -2.25
N GLN A 151 -22.66 6.72 -2.61
CA GLN A 151 -23.90 6.47 -3.36
C GLN A 151 -25.14 6.53 -2.46
N ASP A 152 -24.97 6.37 -1.14
CA ASP A 152 -26.08 6.44 -0.20
C ASP A 152 -26.55 7.89 -0.01
N PRO A 153 -27.86 8.18 -0.06
CA PRO A 153 -28.39 9.53 0.13
C PRO A 153 -28.09 10.14 1.50
N SER A 154 -27.79 9.33 2.53
CA SER A 154 -27.42 9.79 3.87
C SER A 154 -25.93 10.13 4.02
N TRP A 155 -25.11 9.87 3.00
CA TRP A 155 -23.71 10.29 2.99
C TRP A 155 -23.60 11.83 3.10
N PRO A 156 -22.69 12.38 3.93
CA PRO A 156 -22.47 13.82 4.01
C PRO A 156 -21.96 14.37 2.66
N GLN A 157 -22.76 15.21 2.02
CA GLN A 157 -22.50 15.66 0.64
C GLN A 157 -21.33 16.64 0.52
N ASP A 158 -20.95 17.30 1.63
CA ASP A 158 -19.78 18.16 1.79
C ASP A 158 -18.45 17.37 1.80
N LEU A 159 -18.49 16.15 2.34
CA LEU A 159 -17.28 15.37 2.64
C LEU A 159 -16.44 15.03 1.41
N ILE A 160 -17.05 14.74 0.25
CA ILE A 160 -16.29 14.45 -0.98
C ILE A 160 -15.57 15.70 -1.49
N PRO A 161 -16.26 16.84 -1.74
CA PRO A 161 -15.59 18.10 -2.10
C PRO A 161 -14.45 18.49 -1.14
N ASP A 162 -14.67 18.40 0.17
CA ASP A 162 -13.68 18.80 1.18
C ASP A 162 -12.44 17.88 1.15
N LEU A 163 -12.64 16.57 1.01
CA LEU A 163 -11.54 15.62 0.82
C LEU A 163 -10.80 15.89 -0.49
N GLN A 164 -11.51 16.19 -1.58
CA GLN A 164 -10.89 16.54 -2.86
C GLN A 164 -10.04 17.82 -2.75
N GLU A 165 -10.47 18.81 -1.96
CA GLU A 165 -9.65 19.99 -1.69
C GLU A 165 -8.37 19.63 -0.94
N TRP A 166 -8.47 18.80 0.11
CA TRP A 166 -7.31 18.32 0.85
C TRP A 166 -6.32 17.57 -0.06
N PHE A 167 -6.81 16.63 -0.86
CA PHE A 167 -5.98 15.85 -1.78
C PHE A 167 -5.41 16.68 -2.92
N THR A 168 -6.10 17.73 -3.36
CA THR A 168 -5.56 18.69 -4.34
C THR A 168 -4.33 19.40 -3.76
N ARG A 169 -4.38 19.83 -2.49
CA ARG A 169 -3.21 20.39 -1.80
C ARG A 169 -2.08 19.37 -1.63
N TYR A 170 -2.42 18.13 -1.27
CA TYR A 170 -1.44 17.06 -1.10
C TYR A 170 -0.73 16.69 -2.41
N VAL A 171 -1.48 16.62 -3.51
CA VAL A 171 -0.90 16.39 -4.85
C VAL A 171 0.01 17.53 -5.26
N LYS A 172 -0.38 18.79 -5.03
CA LYS A 172 0.51 19.93 -5.26
C LYS A 172 1.81 19.78 -4.47
N TRP A 173 1.74 19.30 -3.23
CA TRP A 173 2.93 19.00 -2.43
C TRP A 173 3.75 17.83 -3.03
N LEU A 174 3.13 16.73 -3.46
CA LEU A 174 3.83 15.62 -4.13
C LEU A 174 4.55 16.07 -5.41
N GLU A 175 3.93 16.96 -6.19
CA GLU A 175 4.47 17.49 -7.44
C GLU A 175 5.62 18.50 -7.25
N THR A 176 5.69 19.16 -6.09
CA THR A 176 6.64 20.27 -5.86
C THR A 176 7.70 20.00 -4.80
N SER A 177 7.46 19.06 -3.88
CA SER A 177 8.37 18.74 -2.78
C SER A 177 9.62 17.99 -3.27
N PRO A 178 10.83 18.46 -2.91
CA PRO A 178 12.06 17.72 -3.22
C PRO A 178 12.06 16.30 -2.65
N LEU A 179 11.50 16.09 -1.45
CA LEU A 179 11.40 14.75 -0.85
C LEU A 179 10.54 13.82 -1.71
N ALA A 180 9.41 14.32 -2.22
CA ALA A 180 8.50 13.55 -3.04
C ALA A 180 9.08 13.27 -4.42
N GLN A 181 9.79 14.22 -5.04
CA GLN A 181 10.45 13.99 -6.34
C GLN A 181 11.55 12.91 -6.25
N ILE A 182 12.35 12.92 -5.19
CA ILE A 182 13.37 11.87 -4.99
C ILE A 182 12.71 10.51 -4.73
N GLU A 183 11.59 10.46 -3.98
CA GLU A 183 10.85 9.21 -3.80
C GLU A 183 10.29 8.69 -5.14
N ARG A 184 9.67 9.58 -5.93
CA ARG A 184 9.13 9.26 -7.26
C ARG A 184 10.16 8.62 -8.17
N ASP A 185 11.41 9.08 -8.13
CA ASP A 185 12.49 8.56 -8.96
C ASP A 185 13.22 7.34 -8.37
N SER A 186 12.72 6.77 -7.27
CA SER A 186 13.30 5.54 -6.69
C SER A 186 13.14 4.34 -7.63
N SER A 187 14.21 3.56 -7.79
CA SER A 187 14.29 2.37 -8.65
C SER A 187 13.94 1.05 -7.95
N ASN A 188 13.10 1.11 -6.92
CA ASN A 188 12.61 -0.03 -6.15
C ASN A 188 11.14 0.21 -5.76
N ASN A 189 10.60 -0.62 -4.86
CA ASN A 189 9.22 -0.59 -4.40
C ASN A 189 8.71 0.80 -4.00
N HIS A 190 9.58 1.68 -3.49
CA HIS A 190 9.20 3.05 -3.16
C HIS A 190 8.67 3.82 -4.38
N GLY A 191 9.35 3.73 -5.52
CA GLY A 191 8.91 4.41 -6.74
C GLY A 191 7.63 3.79 -7.32
N THR A 192 7.50 2.46 -7.23
CA THR A 192 6.30 1.76 -7.70
C THR A 192 5.08 2.14 -6.86
N TYR A 193 5.21 2.14 -5.53
CA TYR A 193 4.13 2.55 -4.64
C TYR A 193 3.85 4.06 -4.68
N PHE A 194 4.83 4.90 -5.05
CA PHE A 194 4.57 6.30 -5.35
C PHE A 194 3.57 6.43 -6.50
N ASP A 195 3.79 5.69 -7.60
CA ASP A 195 2.89 5.72 -8.76
C ASP A 195 1.52 5.14 -8.41
N VAL A 196 1.46 4.08 -7.60
CA VAL A 196 0.19 3.52 -7.09
C VAL A 196 -0.59 4.61 -6.34
N GLN A 197 0.05 5.25 -5.38
CA GLN A 197 -0.58 6.32 -4.60
C GLN A 197 -1.10 7.46 -5.48
N ILE A 198 -0.27 7.99 -6.39
CA ILE A 198 -0.65 9.20 -7.12
C ILE A 198 -1.71 8.92 -8.19
N ILE A 199 -1.70 7.75 -8.84
CA ILE A 199 -2.79 7.33 -9.75
C ILE A 199 -4.11 7.29 -8.99
N ALA A 200 -4.15 6.66 -7.82
CA ALA A 200 -5.37 6.55 -7.03
C ALA A 200 -5.93 7.93 -6.64
N ILE A 201 -5.05 8.86 -6.24
CA ILE A 201 -5.47 10.22 -5.90
C ILE A 201 -5.95 10.98 -7.14
N TYR A 202 -5.26 10.88 -8.27
CA TYR A 202 -5.70 11.51 -9.52
C TYR A 202 -7.08 11.01 -9.95
N LEU A 203 -7.34 9.71 -9.89
CA LEU A 203 -8.66 9.15 -10.18
C LEU A 203 -9.73 9.69 -9.23
N PHE A 204 -9.44 9.78 -7.93
CA PHE A 204 -10.34 10.38 -6.93
C PHE A 204 -10.65 11.86 -7.22
N LEU A 205 -9.66 12.61 -7.72
CA LEU A 205 -9.80 14.02 -8.12
C LEU A 205 -10.42 14.20 -9.52
N GLY A 206 -10.74 13.13 -10.24
CA GLY A 206 -11.23 13.20 -11.63
C GLY A 206 -10.15 13.59 -12.65
N ARG A 207 -8.87 13.58 -12.27
CA ARG A 207 -7.70 13.88 -13.12
C ARG A 207 -7.27 12.64 -13.92
N VAL A 208 -8.19 12.07 -14.71
CA VAL A 208 -8.00 10.79 -15.40
C VAL A 208 -6.82 10.81 -16.37
N GLU A 209 -6.58 11.92 -17.07
CA GLU A 209 -5.46 11.99 -18.03
C GLU A 209 -4.09 12.04 -17.33
N ASP A 210 -3.99 12.70 -16.18
CA ASP A 210 -2.77 12.67 -15.38
C ASP A 210 -2.49 11.25 -14.84
N ALA A 211 -3.54 10.52 -14.42
CA ALA A 211 -3.44 9.12 -14.04
C ALA A 211 -2.95 8.25 -15.21
N ARG A 212 -3.53 8.45 -16.40
CA ARG A 212 -3.11 7.76 -17.64
C ARG A 212 -1.65 8.01 -17.97
N GLN A 213 -1.19 9.26 -17.88
CA GLN A 213 0.20 9.61 -18.13
C GLN A 213 1.17 8.92 -17.15
N VAL A 214 0.80 8.83 -15.86
CA VAL A 214 1.60 8.08 -14.88
C VAL A 214 1.64 6.59 -15.27
N ALA A 215 0.52 5.96 -15.61
CA ALA A 215 0.49 4.56 -16.04
C ALA A 215 1.34 4.30 -17.30
N GLN A 216 1.25 5.18 -18.30
CA GLN A 216 2.07 5.11 -19.52
C GLN A 216 3.56 5.24 -19.23
N THR A 217 3.96 6.11 -18.31
CA THR A 217 5.38 6.24 -17.95
C THR A 217 5.87 5.12 -17.02
N ALA A 218 4.97 4.50 -16.26
CA ALA A 218 5.31 3.45 -15.31
C ALA A 218 5.85 2.18 -15.99
N VAL A 219 5.43 1.84 -17.21
CA VAL A 219 6.02 0.70 -17.95
C VAL A 219 7.54 0.86 -18.10
N HIS A 220 7.99 2.06 -18.48
CA HIS A 220 9.41 2.38 -18.68
C HIS A 220 10.13 2.69 -17.36
N LYS A 221 9.47 3.35 -16.41
CA LYS A 221 10.10 3.77 -15.14
C LYS A 221 10.11 2.69 -14.06
N ARG A 222 9.21 1.69 -14.14
CA ARG A 222 9.05 0.66 -13.12
C ARG A 222 9.42 -0.72 -13.65
N ILE A 223 8.82 -1.18 -14.75
CA ILE A 223 9.09 -2.55 -15.23
C ILE A 223 10.54 -2.68 -15.72
N GLU A 224 10.98 -1.80 -16.62
CA GLU A 224 12.30 -1.92 -17.25
C GLU A 224 13.51 -1.86 -16.29
N PRO A 225 13.59 -0.90 -15.33
CA PRO A 225 14.75 -0.81 -14.45
C PRO A 225 14.65 -1.70 -13.21
N GLN A 226 13.45 -2.17 -12.83
CA GLN A 226 13.28 -2.93 -11.59
C GLN A 226 13.22 -4.43 -11.79
N ILE A 227 12.90 -4.92 -12.99
CA ILE A 227 12.83 -6.35 -13.31
C ILE A 227 13.97 -6.68 -14.29
N THR A 228 14.64 -7.82 -14.15
CA THR A 228 15.62 -8.28 -15.14
C THR A 228 14.98 -9.11 -16.25
N ALA A 229 15.74 -9.42 -17.30
CA ALA A 229 15.32 -10.36 -18.34
C ALA A 229 14.91 -11.75 -17.81
N ASN A 230 15.36 -12.11 -16.61
CA ASN A 230 15.05 -13.37 -15.93
C ASN A 230 13.97 -13.23 -14.84
N GLY A 231 13.40 -12.03 -14.66
CA GLY A 231 12.36 -11.78 -13.65
C GLY A 231 12.86 -11.41 -12.25
N GLU A 232 14.17 -11.36 -12.04
CA GLU A 232 14.73 -10.91 -10.77
C GLU A 232 14.37 -9.45 -10.50
N GLN A 233 14.30 -9.08 -9.23
CA GLN A 233 14.07 -7.69 -8.80
C GLN A 233 15.26 -7.20 -7.98
N PRO A 234 16.35 -6.69 -8.62
CA PRO A 234 17.63 -6.48 -7.95
C PRO A 234 17.57 -5.52 -6.74
N GLY A 235 16.78 -4.44 -6.85
CA GLY A 235 16.59 -3.48 -5.75
C GLY A 235 15.95 -4.10 -4.51
N GLU A 236 15.08 -5.09 -4.70
CA GLU A 236 14.42 -5.82 -3.62
C GLU A 236 15.27 -6.98 -3.09
N MET A 237 15.98 -7.67 -3.98
CA MET A 237 16.85 -8.79 -3.64
C MET A 237 18.09 -8.35 -2.85
N ALA A 238 18.49 -7.09 -2.95
CA ALA A 238 19.56 -6.50 -2.13
C ALA A 238 19.17 -6.31 -0.64
N ARG A 239 17.92 -6.56 -0.25
CA ARG A 239 17.42 -6.33 1.11
C ARG A 239 17.57 -7.59 1.98
N LYS A 240 17.79 -7.41 3.29
CA LYS A 240 17.86 -8.53 4.26
C LYS A 240 16.58 -9.39 4.29
N THR A 241 15.41 -8.77 4.09
CA THR A 241 14.12 -9.47 3.84
C THR A 241 13.81 -9.51 2.34
N SER A 242 14.72 -10.02 1.52
CA SER A 242 14.63 -9.98 0.06
C SER A 242 13.33 -10.56 -0.49
N TRP A 243 12.90 -11.72 0.02
CA TRP A 243 11.63 -12.35 -0.37
C TRP A 243 10.42 -11.42 -0.19
N TYR A 244 10.28 -10.85 1.02
CA TYR A 244 9.18 -9.93 1.33
C TYR A 244 9.16 -8.74 0.37
N TYR A 245 10.32 -8.14 0.12
CA TYR A 245 10.39 -6.96 -0.74
C TYR A 245 10.11 -7.29 -2.21
N SER A 246 10.54 -8.44 -2.72
CA SER A 246 10.23 -8.89 -4.08
C SER A 246 8.73 -9.14 -4.26
N VAL A 247 8.06 -9.73 -3.26
CA VAL A 247 6.59 -9.89 -3.28
C VAL A 247 5.88 -8.56 -3.12
N PHE A 248 6.36 -7.69 -2.22
CA PHE A 248 5.78 -6.38 -1.93
C PHE A 248 5.81 -5.44 -3.15
N ASN A 249 6.92 -5.42 -3.90
CA ASN A 249 7.00 -4.66 -5.15
C ASN A 249 6.16 -5.30 -6.26
N LEU A 250 6.13 -6.64 -6.35
CA LEU A 250 5.27 -7.34 -7.30
C LEU A 250 3.79 -6.98 -7.09
N GLN A 251 3.33 -6.89 -5.85
CA GLN A 251 1.98 -6.42 -5.54
C GLN A 251 1.72 -5.02 -6.13
N ALA A 252 2.65 -4.08 -5.94
CA ALA A 252 2.52 -2.72 -6.49
C ALA A 252 2.48 -2.71 -8.02
N LEU A 253 3.36 -3.47 -8.68
CA LEU A 253 3.39 -3.59 -10.14
C LEU A 253 2.07 -4.17 -10.69
N MET A 254 1.52 -5.18 -10.02
CA MET A 254 0.25 -5.79 -10.37
C MET A 254 -0.94 -4.83 -10.13
N THR A 255 -0.91 -4.01 -9.07
CA THR A 255 -1.88 -2.93 -8.86
C THR A 255 -1.82 -1.89 -9.98
N LEU A 256 -0.61 -1.44 -10.35
CA LEU A 256 -0.43 -0.53 -11.48
C LEU A 256 -0.97 -1.13 -12.77
N ALA A 257 -0.68 -2.41 -13.04
CA ALA A 257 -1.17 -3.08 -14.24
C ALA A 257 -2.69 -3.19 -14.28
N ARG A 258 -3.33 -3.49 -13.13
CA ARG A 258 -4.79 -3.46 -13.04
C ARG A 258 -5.32 -2.08 -13.36
N TRP A 259 -4.88 -1.01 -12.71
CA TRP A 259 -5.37 0.34 -13.04
C TRP A 259 -4.99 0.79 -14.45
N GLY A 260 -3.88 0.28 -14.97
CA GLY A 260 -3.48 0.41 -16.37
C GLY A 260 -4.61 -0.01 -17.31
N ASP A 261 -5.29 -1.13 -17.05
CA ASP A 261 -6.42 -1.58 -17.87
C ASP A 261 -7.56 -0.55 -17.94
N ASP A 262 -7.93 0.07 -16.81
CA ASP A 262 -8.97 1.11 -16.76
C ASP A 262 -8.51 2.39 -17.47
N LEU A 263 -7.19 2.60 -17.51
CA LEU A 263 -6.51 3.71 -18.16
C LEU A 263 -6.06 3.38 -19.60
N GLY A 264 -6.46 2.24 -20.16
CA GLY A 264 -6.08 1.83 -21.52
C GLY A 264 -4.57 1.65 -21.74
N VAL A 265 -3.82 1.29 -20.70
CA VAL A 265 -2.38 0.99 -20.73
C VAL A 265 -2.19 -0.47 -20.32
N ASP A 266 -1.85 -1.33 -21.29
CA ASP A 266 -1.57 -2.74 -20.99
C ASP A 266 -0.16 -2.90 -20.41
N MET A 267 -0.08 -2.99 -19.09
CA MET A 267 1.18 -3.28 -18.39
C MET A 267 1.38 -4.76 -18.11
N TRP A 268 0.31 -5.57 -18.15
CA TRP A 268 0.37 -7.00 -17.88
C TRP A 268 1.16 -7.75 -18.96
N PHE A 269 0.90 -7.42 -20.23
CA PHE A 269 1.59 -8.02 -21.37
C PHE A 269 2.71 -7.14 -21.94
N TYR A 270 3.07 -6.06 -21.24
CA TYR A 270 4.24 -5.26 -21.60
C TYR A 270 5.52 -6.09 -21.49
N GLU A 271 6.35 -6.03 -22.54
CA GLU A 271 7.69 -6.60 -22.55
C GLU A 271 8.71 -5.50 -22.86
N GLY A 272 9.62 -5.26 -21.92
CA GLY A 272 10.71 -4.32 -22.07
C GLY A 272 11.75 -4.80 -23.11
N PRO A 273 12.69 -3.92 -23.52
CA PRO A 273 13.64 -4.21 -24.59
C PRO A 273 14.59 -5.40 -24.33
N GLN A 274 14.77 -5.81 -23.06
CA GLN A 274 15.54 -7.00 -22.67
C GLN A 274 14.65 -8.16 -22.26
N GLY A 275 13.34 -8.05 -22.50
CA GLY A 275 12.34 -9.02 -22.12
C GLY A 275 11.80 -8.85 -20.70
N GLN A 276 11.97 -7.68 -20.06
CA GLN A 276 11.45 -7.45 -18.70
C GLN A 276 9.91 -7.45 -18.70
N SER A 277 9.28 -8.19 -17.78
CA SER A 277 7.82 -8.15 -17.65
C SER A 277 7.35 -8.55 -16.25
N ILE A 278 6.13 -8.13 -15.88
CA ILE A 278 5.49 -8.54 -14.63
C ILE A 278 5.35 -10.07 -14.59
N LYS A 279 5.00 -10.71 -15.71
CA LYS A 279 4.93 -12.17 -15.79
C LYS A 279 6.25 -12.84 -15.44
N LYS A 280 7.39 -12.32 -15.91
CA LYS A 280 8.70 -12.86 -15.53
C LYS A 280 9.00 -12.70 -14.05
N ALA A 281 8.62 -11.58 -13.44
CA ALA A 281 8.76 -11.40 -11.99
C ALA A 281 7.93 -12.40 -11.19
N ILE A 282 6.73 -12.73 -11.64
CA ILE A 282 5.91 -13.81 -11.06
C ILE A 282 6.63 -15.15 -11.24
N ASP A 283 7.06 -15.47 -12.45
CA ASP A 283 7.69 -16.76 -12.79
C ASP A 283 9.00 -17.00 -12.05
N PHE A 284 9.79 -15.94 -11.81
CA PHE A 284 11.03 -16.02 -11.04
C PHE A 284 10.81 -16.45 -9.59
N LEU A 285 9.76 -15.93 -8.93
CA LEU A 285 9.48 -16.23 -7.52
C LEU A 285 8.88 -17.63 -7.30
N LEU A 286 8.21 -18.18 -8.33
CA LEU A 286 7.41 -19.40 -8.24
C LEU A 286 8.18 -20.65 -7.73
N PRO A 287 9.35 -21.03 -8.28
CA PRO A 287 10.05 -22.22 -7.82
C PRO A 287 10.50 -22.12 -6.36
N PHE A 288 10.80 -20.90 -5.89
CA PHE A 288 11.18 -20.66 -4.49
C PHE A 288 9.96 -20.73 -3.56
N ALA A 289 8.78 -20.29 -4.02
CA ALA A 289 7.53 -20.47 -3.27
C ALA A 289 7.24 -21.96 -3.04
N LEU A 290 7.29 -22.76 -4.11
CA LEU A 290 6.99 -24.20 -4.06
C LEU A 290 7.98 -25.00 -3.21
N SER A 291 9.24 -24.56 -3.16
CA SER A 291 10.32 -25.23 -2.44
C SER A 291 10.61 -24.64 -1.06
N SER A 292 9.72 -23.78 -0.52
CA SER A 292 9.92 -23.11 0.78
C SER A 292 11.25 -22.36 0.89
N GLY A 293 11.64 -21.70 -0.22
CA GLY A 293 12.84 -20.87 -0.32
C GLY A 293 14.13 -21.61 -0.67
N LYS A 294 14.08 -22.92 -0.92
CA LYS A 294 15.28 -23.70 -1.28
C LYS A 294 15.91 -23.13 -2.55
N GLY A 295 17.20 -22.79 -2.48
CA GLY A 295 17.97 -22.26 -3.61
C GLY A 295 17.80 -20.76 -3.84
N TRP A 296 17.13 -20.02 -2.94
CA TRP A 296 17.06 -18.56 -3.01
C TRP A 296 18.47 -17.95 -3.08
N PRO A 297 18.77 -17.07 -4.06
CA PRO A 297 20.15 -16.76 -4.42
C PRO A 297 20.85 -15.73 -3.52
N VAL A 298 20.10 -15.11 -2.60
CA VAL A 298 20.57 -14.00 -1.76
C VAL A 298 20.14 -14.18 -0.30
N GLU A 299 20.62 -13.32 0.60
CA GLU A 299 20.25 -13.36 2.01
C GLU A 299 18.74 -13.11 2.21
N ASN A 300 18.09 -13.93 3.04
CA ASN A 300 16.71 -13.73 3.48
C ASN A 300 16.48 -14.20 4.92
N TRP A 301 16.45 -13.27 5.87
CA TRP A 301 16.43 -13.58 7.31
C TRP A 301 15.04 -13.79 7.96
N LYS A 302 13.94 -13.43 7.29
CA LYS A 302 12.57 -13.55 7.86
C LYS A 302 11.71 -14.63 7.19
N GLY A 303 12.36 -15.60 6.56
CA GLY A 303 11.68 -16.71 5.90
C GLY A 303 10.84 -16.28 4.70
N PHE A 304 9.99 -17.19 4.24
CA PHE A 304 9.28 -17.10 2.97
C PHE A 304 7.77 -17.08 3.21
N GLY A 305 7.22 -15.92 3.58
CA GLY A 305 5.78 -15.74 3.76
C GLY A 305 5.04 -15.87 2.44
N MET A 306 4.08 -16.81 2.35
CA MET A 306 3.39 -17.17 1.11
C MET A 306 2.06 -16.46 0.90
N SER A 307 1.46 -15.88 1.94
CA SER A 307 0.10 -15.33 1.88
C SER A 307 -0.10 -14.30 0.76
N ASP A 308 0.82 -13.35 0.64
CA ASP A 308 0.76 -12.30 -0.38
C ASP A 308 1.09 -12.82 -1.77
N TYR A 309 2.06 -13.72 -1.89
CA TYR A 309 2.44 -14.28 -3.19
C TYR A 309 1.38 -15.24 -3.75
N LEU A 310 0.70 -16.00 -2.89
CA LEU A 310 -0.46 -16.82 -3.28
C LEU A 310 -1.55 -15.96 -3.94
N LYS A 311 -1.80 -14.76 -3.39
CA LYS A 311 -2.75 -13.80 -3.96
C LYS A 311 -2.29 -13.30 -5.33
N CYS A 312 -0.98 -13.05 -5.50
CA CYS A 312 -0.41 -12.73 -6.80
C CYS A 312 -0.60 -13.87 -7.81
N LEU A 313 -0.42 -15.14 -7.41
CA LEU A 313 -0.63 -16.29 -8.28
C LEU A 313 -2.09 -16.43 -8.72
N GLN A 314 -3.05 -16.19 -7.83
CA GLN A 314 -4.48 -16.22 -8.17
C GLN A 314 -4.83 -15.18 -9.24
N ILE A 315 -4.31 -13.96 -9.12
CA ILE A 315 -4.47 -12.92 -10.15
C ILE A 315 -3.72 -13.32 -11.43
N ALA A 316 -2.51 -13.85 -11.32
CA ALA A 316 -1.72 -14.28 -12.48
C ALA A 316 -2.41 -15.38 -13.29
N TRP A 317 -3.02 -16.36 -12.63
CA TRP A 317 -3.81 -17.40 -13.31
C TRP A 317 -5.00 -16.78 -14.06
N HIS A 318 -5.72 -15.84 -13.45
CA HIS A 318 -6.82 -15.16 -14.11
C HIS A 318 -6.38 -14.35 -15.35
N ILE A 319 -5.23 -13.66 -15.25
CA ILE A 319 -4.72 -12.79 -16.33
C ILE A 319 -4.07 -13.61 -17.46
N TYR A 320 -3.28 -14.63 -17.12
CA TYR A 320 -2.42 -15.33 -18.10
C TYR A 320 -2.91 -16.74 -18.46
N GLY A 321 -3.79 -17.35 -17.68
CA GLY A 321 -4.31 -18.71 -17.93
C GLY A 321 -3.26 -19.84 -17.88
N ASP A 322 -2.05 -19.58 -17.37
CA ASP A 322 -0.93 -20.54 -17.33
C ASP A 322 -1.17 -21.58 -16.22
N GLU A 323 -1.23 -22.87 -16.58
CA GLU A 323 -1.59 -23.98 -15.68
C GLU A 323 -0.65 -24.09 -14.47
N LYS A 324 0.62 -23.69 -14.61
CA LYS A 324 1.57 -23.73 -13.50
C LYS A 324 1.16 -22.85 -12.32
N TYR A 325 0.35 -21.81 -12.55
CA TYR A 325 -0.16 -20.95 -11.48
C TYR A 325 -1.28 -21.64 -10.71
N ILE A 326 -2.21 -22.34 -11.37
CA ILE A 326 -3.26 -23.08 -10.67
C ILE A 326 -2.68 -24.27 -9.90
N ASP A 327 -1.73 -25.01 -10.48
CA ASP A 327 -1.02 -26.09 -9.80
C ASP A 327 -0.31 -25.59 -8.52
N ALA A 328 0.29 -24.41 -8.61
CA ALA A 328 0.95 -23.78 -7.47
C ALA A 328 -0.04 -23.30 -6.41
N ILE A 329 -1.18 -22.75 -6.81
CA ILE A 329 -2.26 -22.36 -5.89
C ILE A 329 -2.78 -23.58 -5.13
N GLU A 330 -3.03 -24.68 -5.81
CA GLU A 330 -3.48 -25.94 -5.18
C GLU A 330 -2.44 -26.51 -4.21
N THR A 331 -1.15 -26.33 -4.52
CA THR A 331 -0.05 -26.78 -3.65
C THR A 331 0.16 -25.88 -2.42
N LEU A 332 0.04 -24.55 -2.59
CA LEU A 332 0.37 -23.56 -1.56
C LEU A 332 -0.83 -23.17 -0.70
N GLY A 333 -2.04 -23.18 -1.27
CA GLY A 333 -3.29 -22.76 -0.62
C GLY A 333 -3.55 -23.47 0.71
N PRO A 334 -3.55 -24.82 0.77
CA PRO A 334 -3.76 -25.54 2.02
C PRO A 334 -2.72 -25.22 3.11
N LYS A 335 -1.47 -24.93 2.72
CA LYS A 335 -0.41 -24.57 3.66
C LYS A 335 -0.65 -23.18 4.25
N VAL A 336 -0.99 -22.21 3.41
CA VAL A 336 -1.33 -20.84 3.84
C VAL A 336 -2.56 -20.85 4.75
N GLN A 337 -3.60 -21.60 4.40
CA GLN A 337 -4.80 -21.73 5.22
C GLN A 337 -4.47 -22.31 6.60
N LYS A 338 -3.67 -23.38 6.64
CA LYS A 338 -3.21 -23.95 7.91
C LYS A 338 -2.43 -22.95 8.76
N ASP A 339 -1.53 -22.17 8.16
CA ASP A 339 -0.79 -21.14 8.90
C ASP A 339 -1.70 -19.99 9.40
N MET A 340 -2.81 -19.69 8.70
CA MET A 340 -3.85 -18.78 9.19
C MET A 340 -4.61 -19.37 10.37
N ASP A 341 -5.07 -20.62 10.27
CA ASP A 341 -5.83 -21.32 11.32
C ASP A 341 -5.01 -21.46 12.61
N GLU A 342 -3.69 -21.66 12.48
CA GLU A 342 -2.74 -21.72 13.60
C GLU A 342 -2.33 -20.33 14.14
N GLY A 343 -2.86 -19.25 13.58
CA GLY A 343 -2.58 -17.88 14.02
C GLY A 343 -1.15 -17.38 13.73
N LYS A 344 -0.40 -18.09 12.88
CA LYS A 344 0.94 -17.65 12.44
C LYS A 344 0.84 -16.45 11.50
N ILE A 345 -0.25 -16.38 10.74
CA ILE A 345 -0.61 -15.21 9.92
C ILE A 345 -1.60 -14.37 10.71
N LYS A 346 -1.10 -13.27 11.28
CA LYS A 346 -1.89 -12.39 12.17
C LYS A 346 -2.92 -11.52 11.47
N THR A 347 -2.75 -11.31 10.16
CA THR A 347 -3.61 -10.45 9.35
C THR A 347 -3.75 -11.07 7.97
N ALA A 348 -4.99 -11.26 7.51
CA ALA A 348 -5.24 -11.67 6.14
C ALA A 348 -4.76 -10.57 5.18
N SER A 349 -4.07 -10.96 4.11
CA SER A 349 -3.70 -10.01 3.06
C SER A 349 -4.96 -9.48 2.40
N MET A 350 -5.16 -8.16 2.44
CA MET A 350 -6.26 -7.50 1.72
C MET A 350 -5.95 -7.28 0.24
N PHE A 351 -4.74 -7.62 -0.23
CA PHE A 351 -4.29 -7.34 -1.60
C PHE A 351 -5.23 -7.89 -2.68
N PHE A 352 -5.75 -9.10 -2.50
CA PHE A 352 -6.73 -9.65 -3.45
C PHE A 352 -8.10 -9.00 -3.32
N CYS A 353 -8.49 -8.53 -2.14
CA CYS A 353 -9.71 -7.74 -2.01
C CYS A 353 -9.56 -6.38 -2.70
N ASP A 354 -8.39 -5.76 -2.56
CA ASP A 354 -8.00 -4.51 -3.23
C ASP A 354 -8.01 -4.66 -4.77
N ILE A 355 -7.72 -5.85 -5.32
CA ILE A 355 -7.77 -6.14 -6.76
C ILE A 355 -9.13 -6.69 -7.21
N SER A 356 -9.90 -7.31 -6.30
CA SER A 356 -11.19 -7.97 -6.60
C SER A 356 -12.33 -7.02 -6.89
N THR A 357 -12.41 -5.92 -6.15
CA THR A 357 -13.33 -4.79 -6.41
C THR A 357 -13.06 -4.20 -7.80
N LEU A 358 -11.81 -4.27 -8.26
CA LEU A 358 -11.40 -3.78 -9.56
C LEU A 358 -11.72 -4.79 -10.67
N LEU A 359 -11.58 -6.10 -10.47
CA LEU A 359 -11.85 -7.10 -11.52
C LEU A 359 -13.34 -7.28 -11.89
N GLU A 360 -14.26 -6.54 -11.26
CA GLU A 360 -15.63 -6.36 -11.76
C GLU A 360 -15.70 -5.57 -13.08
N ALA A 361 -14.64 -4.82 -13.44
CA ALA A 361 -14.58 -4.05 -14.67
C ALA A 361 -14.25 -4.92 -15.90
N THR A 362 -15.06 -4.74 -16.93
CA THR A 362 -15.33 -5.61 -18.07
C THR A 362 -14.21 -5.87 -19.09
N THR A 363 -12.96 -5.44 -18.87
CA THR A 363 -11.92 -5.49 -19.93
C THR A 363 -11.10 -6.77 -19.96
N ARG A 364 -11.04 -7.57 -18.88
CA ARG A 364 -10.31 -8.87 -18.85
C ARG A 364 -11.14 -10.05 -18.33
N GLY A 365 -12.46 -9.95 -18.40
CA GLY A 365 -13.39 -11.09 -18.36
C GLY A 365 -13.43 -11.91 -17.07
N GLY A 366 -14.31 -11.56 -16.13
CA GLY A 366 -14.65 -12.48 -15.05
C GLY A 366 -15.55 -11.92 -13.96
N GLN A 367 -16.82 -11.64 -14.27
CA GLN A 367 -17.84 -11.59 -13.21
C GLN A 367 -17.96 -13.00 -12.59
N GLY A 368 -17.63 -13.13 -11.29
CA GLY A 368 -18.22 -14.20 -10.47
C GLY A 368 -17.31 -15.08 -9.62
N PHE A 369 -15.97 -15.00 -9.70
CA PHE A 369 -15.11 -15.90 -8.89
C PHE A 369 -14.46 -15.28 -7.66
N ILE A 370 -14.54 -13.96 -7.51
CA ILE A 370 -13.57 -13.22 -6.67
C ILE A 370 -14.11 -12.93 -5.26
N TRP A 371 -15.42 -12.92 -5.09
CA TRP A 371 -16.06 -12.56 -3.83
C TRP A 371 -16.05 -13.65 -2.75
N HIS A 372 -15.87 -14.93 -3.11
CA HIS A 372 -15.85 -16.02 -2.13
C HIS A 372 -14.71 -15.84 -1.11
N TRP A 373 -13.53 -15.37 -1.56
CA TRP A 373 -12.32 -15.26 -0.74
C TRP A 373 -12.19 -13.96 0.08
N CYS A 374 -13.04 -12.96 -0.17
CA CYS A 374 -13.12 -11.77 0.71
C CYS A 374 -14.12 -11.98 1.86
N LEU A 375 -15.04 -12.95 1.71
CA LEU A 375 -16.05 -13.30 2.70
C LEU A 375 -15.61 -14.41 3.67
N THR A 376 -14.75 -15.33 3.22
CA THR A 376 -14.01 -16.29 4.06
C THR A 376 -12.72 -15.68 4.59
#